data_AF-A0A9D2GUV1-F1
#
_entry.id   AF-A0A9D2GUV1-F1
#
_cell.length_a   1.000
_cell.length_b   1.000
_cell.length_c   1.000
_cell.angle_alpha   90.00
_cell.angle_beta   90.00
_cell.angle_gamma   90.00
#
_symmetry.space_group_name_H-M   'P 1'
#
loop_
_entity.id
_entity.type
_entity.pdbx_description
1 polymer ?
#
loop_
_entity_poly.entity_id
_entity_poly.type
_entity_poly.pdbx_seq_one_letter_code
_entity_poly.pdbx_strand_id
1 'polypeptide(L)'
;MGGSQFQESEIFQYFINHFVDEGGWGDDGFNWFVSGTVPTMPAMTQDSGGGFFSDVFPKGKHLATNKQGLSKDIFTETIIDVIENHKALGLTSLSGRTHLMSVWGAEFDDEGYVKAIYLADNNALQSTKPYDKQLTRRLIRYKQFEGYNATYTEMSAFGTDSYSQISSVVIVDLGTKYWDDYFKNIENNK
;
A
#
# COMPACT_ATOMS: atom_id res chain seq x y z
N MET A 1 23.51 4.34 -23.11
CA MET A 1 23.90 3.12 -22.38
C MET A 1 23.59 3.36 -20.91
N GLY A 2 22.38 3.01 -20.48
CA GLY A 2 21.97 3.13 -19.07
C GLY A 2 22.21 1.79 -18.40
N GLY A 3 23.04 1.74 -17.35
CA GLY A 3 23.28 0.53 -16.59
C GLY A 3 21.97 0.03 -16.00
N SER A 4 21.64 -1.24 -16.25
CA SER A 4 20.56 -1.93 -15.55
C SER A 4 20.91 -1.95 -14.06
N GLN A 5 20.18 -1.16 -13.28
CA GLN A 5 20.19 -1.30 -11.83
C GLN A 5 19.63 -2.71 -11.55
N PHE A 6 20.40 -3.56 -10.89
CA PHE A 6 19.93 -4.89 -10.54
C PHE A 6 18.73 -4.73 -9.59
N GLN A 7 17.59 -5.26 -10.00
CA GLN A 7 16.45 -5.40 -9.12
C GLN A 7 16.78 -6.47 -8.07
N GLU A 8 17.03 -6.05 -6.82
CA GLU A 8 17.57 -6.95 -5.78
C GLU A 8 16.51 -7.84 -5.10
N SER A 9 15.23 -7.44 -5.12
CA SER A 9 14.16 -8.23 -4.51
C SER A 9 13.65 -9.30 -5.46
N GLU A 10 13.84 -10.56 -5.10
CA GLU A 10 13.28 -11.73 -5.81
C GLU A 10 11.74 -11.67 -5.87
N ILE A 11 11.09 -11.18 -4.80
CA ILE A 11 9.63 -11.00 -4.77
C ILE A 11 9.23 -9.95 -5.82
N PHE A 12 9.87 -8.79 -5.84
CA PHE A 12 9.51 -7.77 -6.83
C PHE A 12 9.82 -8.22 -8.26
N GLN A 13 10.94 -8.93 -8.48
CA GLN A 13 11.23 -9.54 -9.77
C GLN A 13 10.16 -10.59 -10.16
N TYR A 14 9.62 -11.32 -9.18
CA TYR A 14 8.50 -12.23 -9.39
C TYR A 14 7.28 -11.51 -9.96
N PHE A 15 6.91 -10.35 -9.39
CA PHE A 15 5.83 -9.52 -9.94
C PHE A 15 6.14 -9.05 -11.37
N ILE A 16 7.36 -8.55 -11.63
CA ILE A 16 7.77 -8.13 -12.99
C ILE A 16 7.59 -9.27 -14.01
N ASN A 17 7.89 -10.51 -13.62
CA ASN A 17 7.82 -11.65 -14.53
C ASN A 17 6.39 -12.14 -14.81
N HIS A 18 5.40 -11.79 -13.97
CA HIS A 18 4.03 -12.32 -14.03
C HIS A 18 2.98 -11.30 -14.49
N PHE A 19 3.34 -10.02 -14.64
CA PHE A 19 2.42 -8.96 -15.03
C PHE A 19 2.94 -8.19 -16.24
N VAL A 20 2.03 -7.71 -17.07
CA VAL A 20 2.39 -6.71 -18.10
C VAL A 20 2.82 -5.40 -17.41
N ASP A 21 3.65 -4.61 -18.07
CA ASP A 21 4.15 -3.32 -17.59
C ASP A 21 3.06 -2.23 -17.62
N GLU A 22 2.02 -2.42 -16.81
CA GLU A 22 0.88 -1.52 -16.65
C GLU A 22 0.51 -1.36 -15.16
N GLY A 23 -0.19 -0.27 -14.85
CA GLY A 23 -0.66 0.00 -13.49
C GLY A 23 -1.74 -0.98 -13.03
N GLY A 24 -1.65 -1.41 -11.77
CA GLY A 24 -2.63 -2.27 -11.10
C GLY A 24 -3.08 -1.74 -9.75
N TRP A 25 -3.97 -2.50 -9.10
CA TRP A 25 -4.36 -2.25 -7.73
C TRP A 25 -3.42 -2.96 -6.76
N GLY A 26 -2.94 -2.23 -5.74
CA GLY A 26 -1.99 -2.77 -4.76
C GLY A 26 -2.57 -3.95 -3.97
N ASP A 27 -3.87 -3.89 -3.66
CA ASP A 27 -4.57 -4.97 -2.98
C ASP A 27 -4.78 -6.20 -3.86
N ASP A 28 -5.07 -6.03 -5.15
CA ASP A 28 -5.17 -7.14 -6.09
C ASP A 28 -3.84 -7.90 -6.23
N GLY A 29 -2.73 -7.18 -6.39
CA GLY A 29 -1.40 -7.78 -6.47
C GLY A 29 -1.04 -8.56 -5.19
N PHE A 30 -1.37 -8.01 -4.02
CA PHE A 30 -1.13 -8.69 -2.74
C PHE A 30 -2.00 -9.95 -2.59
N ASN A 31 -3.29 -9.85 -2.88
CA ASN A 31 -4.21 -10.98 -2.75
C ASN A 31 -3.93 -12.08 -3.78
N TRP A 32 -3.48 -11.74 -4.98
CA TRP A 32 -2.95 -12.70 -5.94
C TRP A 32 -1.77 -13.47 -5.36
N PHE A 33 -0.77 -12.78 -4.82
CA PHE A 33 0.43 -13.41 -4.28
C PHE A 33 0.10 -14.36 -3.12
N VAL A 34 -0.75 -13.92 -2.18
CA VAL A 34 -1.03 -14.69 -0.96
C VAL A 34 -2.06 -15.80 -1.19
N SER A 35 -3.26 -15.47 -1.66
CA SER A 35 -4.40 -16.41 -1.74
C SER A 35 -4.72 -16.88 -3.15
N GLY A 36 -4.03 -16.34 -4.17
CA GLY A 36 -4.24 -16.73 -5.56
C GLY A 36 -5.52 -16.14 -6.16
N THR A 37 -6.06 -15.09 -5.56
CA THR A 37 -7.15 -14.32 -6.18
C THR A 37 -6.64 -13.71 -7.49
N VAL A 38 -7.36 -13.97 -8.59
CA VAL A 38 -7.00 -13.40 -9.88
C VAL A 38 -7.19 -11.88 -9.82
N PRO A 39 -6.16 -11.08 -10.12
CA PRO A 39 -6.24 -9.64 -10.07
C PRO A 39 -7.13 -9.12 -11.21
N THR A 40 -7.83 -8.02 -10.97
CA THR A 40 -8.67 -7.40 -12.01
C THR A 40 -7.82 -6.69 -13.06
N MET A 41 -6.68 -6.14 -12.65
CA MET A 41 -5.67 -5.51 -13.51
C MET A 41 -4.31 -5.35 -12.79
N PRO A 42 -3.20 -5.23 -13.53
CA PRO A 42 -3.09 -5.39 -14.98
C PRO A 42 -3.24 -6.86 -15.39
N ALA A 43 -3.27 -7.12 -16.70
CA ALA A 43 -3.29 -8.48 -17.22
C ALA A 43 -2.03 -9.26 -16.75
N MET A 44 -2.22 -10.51 -16.35
CA MET A 44 -1.09 -11.40 -16.08
C MET A 44 -0.48 -11.86 -17.40
N THR A 45 0.84 -12.00 -17.45
CA THR A 45 1.55 -12.64 -18.58
C THR A 45 1.46 -14.16 -18.52
N GLN A 46 1.13 -14.71 -17.34
CA GLN A 46 0.96 -16.14 -17.08
C GLN A 46 -0.20 -16.35 -16.09
N ASP A 47 -1.12 -17.28 -16.40
CA ASP A 47 -2.33 -17.53 -15.61
C ASP A 47 -2.08 -18.22 -14.25
N SER A 48 -0.84 -18.67 -14.00
CA SER A 48 -0.43 -19.39 -12.79
C SER A 48 0.81 -18.76 -12.15
N GLY A 49 0.84 -18.64 -10.82
CA GLY A 49 2.01 -18.14 -10.07
C GLY A 49 1.70 -17.55 -8.69
N GLY A 50 0.46 -17.10 -8.46
CA GLY A 50 0.01 -16.64 -7.15
C GLY A 50 -0.38 -17.78 -6.19
N GLY A 51 -0.85 -17.42 -5.00
CA GLY A 51 -1.46 -18.35 -4.05
C GLY A 51 -0.47 -19.17 -3.22
N PHE A 52 0.69 -18.58 -2.89
CA PHE A 52 1.72 -19.23 -2.07
C PHE A 52 1.22 -19.75 -0.73
N PHE A 53 0.13 -19.18 -0.22
CA PHE A 53 -0.47 -19.53 1.06
C PHE A 53 -1.95 -19.90 0.92
N SER A 54 -2.36 -20.42 -0.25
CA SER A 54 -3.77 -20.76 -0.55
C SER A 54 -4.36 -21.85 0.35
N ASP A 55 -3.52 -22.71 0.96
CA ASP A 55 -3.95 -23.69 1.97
C ASP A 55 -4.39 -23.04 3.29
N VAL A 56 -3.84 -21.87 3.60
CA VAL A 56 -4.11 -21.10 4.83
C VAL A 56 -5.17 -20.04 4.57
N PHE A 57 -5.12 -19.41 3.40
CA PHE A 57 -6.03 -18.36 2.96
C PHE A 57 -6.84 -18.86 1.77
N PRO A 58 -8.04 -19.42 2.01
CA PRO A 58 -8.88 -19.96 0.95
C PRO A 58 -9.13 -18.94 -0.16
N LYS A 59 -9.28 -19.44 -1.39
CA LYS A 59 -9.55 -18.62 -2.58
C LYS A 59 -10.70 -17.63 -2.33
N GLY A 60 -10.48 -16.36 -2.69
CA GLY A 60 -11.44 -15.28 -2.46
C GLY A 60 -11.39 -14.65 -1.07
N LYS A 61 -10.46 -15.08 -0.19
CA LYS A 61 -10.12 -14.31 1.02
C LYS A 61 -9.10 -13.24 0.69
N HIS A 62 -9.46 -12.00 1.02
CA HIS A 62 -8.66 -10.82 0.78
C HIS A 62 -8.11 -10.32 2.12
N LEU A 63 -6.78 -10.34 2.26
CA LEU A 63 -6.09 -9.72 3.38
C LEU A 63 -5.78 -8.25 3.10
N ALA A 64 -5.58 -7.92 1.82
CA ALA A 64 -5.45 -6.56 1.37
C ALA A 64 -6.80 -6.01 0.90
N THR A 65 -7.13 -4.78 1.29
CA THR A 65 -8.35 -4.08 0.88
C THR A 65 -8.06 -2.65 0.43
N ASN A 66 -8.80 -2.15 -0.54
CA ASN A 66 -8.73 -0.78 -1.03
C ASN A 66 -9.84 0.09 -0.41
N LYS A 67 -9.48 1.19 0.25
CA LYS A 67 -10.43 2.14 0.84
C LYS A 67 -10.31 3.51 0.19
N GLN A 68 -11.42 4.02 -0.34
CA GLN A 68 -11.56 5.34 -0.96
C GLN A 68 -12.39 6.27 -0.06
N GLY A 69 -12.65 7.51 -0.51
CA GLY A 69 -13.52 8.44 0.21
C GLY A 69 -12.91 8.95 1.53
N LEU A 70 -11.63 9.32 1.49
CA LEU A 70 -10.83 9.62 2.66
C LEU A 70 -11.03 11.07 3.13
N SER A 71 -12.13 11.32 3.84
CA SER A 71 -12.33 12.55 4.61
C SER A 71 -11.34 12.66 5.77
N LYS A 72 -11.30 13.81 6.46
CA LYS A 72 -10.44 14.03 7.64
C LYS A 72 -10.62 12.92 8.69
N ASP A 73 -11.87 12.63 9.05
CA ASP A 73 -12.21 11.64 10.06
C ASP A 73 -11.93 10.23 9.55
N ILE A 74 -12.40 9.89 8.34
CA ILE A 74 -12.23 8.55 7.77
C ILE A 74 -10.74 8.21 7.60
N PHE A 75 -9.92 9.16 7.15
CA PHE A 75 -8.48 8.95 7.03
C PHE A 75 -7.84 8.73 8.40
N THR A 76 -8.17 9.57 9.38
CA THR A 76 -7.61 9.48 10.74
C THR A 76 -7.99 8.16 11.42
N GLU A 77 -9.27 7.79 11.40
CA GLU A 77 -9.75 6.51 11.92
C GLU A 77 -9.06 5.31 11.24
N THR A 78 -8.83 5.41 9.93
CA THR A 78 -8.13 4.35 9.19
C THR A 78 -6.68 4.21 9.62
N ILE A 79 -5.95 5.32 9.83
CA ILE A 79 -4.57 5.27 10.34
C ILE A 79 -4.53 4.70 11.76
N ILE A 80 -5.47 5.10 12.62
CA ILE A 80 -5.56 4.57 14.00
C ILE A 80 -5.81 3.06 13.97
N ASP A 81 -6.80 2.58 13.20
CA ASP A 81 -7.10 1.15 13.06
C ASP A 81 -5.89 0.35 12.57
N VAL A 82 -5.16 0.90 11.59
CA VAL A 82 -3.94 0.26 11.06
C VAL A 82 -2.89 0.10 12.15
N ILE A 83 -2.64 1.15 12.94
CA ILE A 83 -1.61 1.14 13.98
C ILE A 83 -2.01 0.20 15.13
N GLU A 84 -3.24 0.33 15.63
CA GLU A 84 -3.75 -0.45 16.77
C GLU A 84 -3.84 -1.94 16.47
N ASN A 85 -4.13 -2.29 15.21
CA ASN A 85 -4.28 -3.69 14.78
C ASN A 85 -3.05 -4.21 14.01
N HIS A 86 -1.92 -3.50 14.08
CA HIS A 86 -0.64 -3.92 13.49
C HIS A 86 -0.72 -4.27 11.99
N LYS A 87 -1.56 -3.54 11.25
CA LYS A 87 -1.75 -3.73 9.80
C LYS A 87 -0.68 -2.97 9.02
N ALA A 88 -0.45 -3.39 7.77
CA ALA A 88 0.34 -2.64 6.82
C ALA A 88 -0.52 -1.63 6.05
N LEU A 89 0.08 -0.54 5.59
CA LEU A 89 -0.61 0.51 4.85
C LEU A 89 0.15 0.92 3.58
N GLY A 90 -0.55 0.82 2.46
CA GLY A 90 -0.21 1.49 1.20
C GLY A 90 -1.09 2.71 0.99
N LEU A 91 -0.60 3.66 0.20
CA LEU A 91 -1.30 4.90 -0.11
C LEU A 91 -1.20 5.21 -1.60
N THR A 92 -2.35 5.44 -2.24
CA THR A 92 -2.42 5.90 -3.62
C THR A 92 -2.59 7.41 -3.64
N SER A 93 -1.60 8.10 -4.19
CA SER A 93 -1.66 9.53 -4.46
C SER A 93 -2.11 9.79 -5.90
N LEU A 94 -2.83 10.90 -6.11
CA LEU A 94 -3.29 11.38 -7.40
C LEU A 94 -2.74 12.79 -7.63
N SER A 95 -1.83 12.90 -8.60
CA SER A 95 -1.30 14.18 -9.10
C SER A 95 -1.01 14.04 -10.60
N GLY A 96 -2.06 14.13 -11.41
CA GLY A 96 -2.01 13.88 -12.87
C GLY A 96 -1.93 12.39 -13.25
N ARG A 97 -1.20 11.58 -12.47
CA ARG A 97 -1.21 10.12 -12.51
C ARG A 97 -1.41 9.56 -11.10
N THR A 98 -1.88 8.32 -11.02
CA THR A 98 -1.92 7.57 -9.77
C THR A 98 -0.54 7.02 -9.44
N HIS A 99 -0.19 7.02 -8.16
CA HIS A 99 1.09 6.49 -7.68
C HIS A 99 0.91 5.86 -6.30
N LEU A 100 1.27 4.58 -6.18
CA LEU A 100 1.13 3.79 -4.95
C LEU A 100 2.45 3.76 -4.19
N MET A 101 2.41 4.06 -2.90
CA MET A 101 3.56 4.10 -2.00
C MET A 101 3.26 3.34 -0.72
N SER A 102 4.30 2.95 0.04
CA SER A 102 4.13 2.35 1.37
C SER A 102 4.21 3.41 2.47
N VAL A 103 3.38 3.28 3.50
CA VAL A 103 3.34 4.17 4.67
C VAL A 103 3.81 3.42 5.90
N TRP A 104 4.73 4.00 6.65
CA TRP A 104 5.43 3.37 7.78
C TRP A 104 5.15 4.03 9.13
N GLY A 105 4.52 5.21 9.12
CA GLY A 105 4.21 5.92 10.35
C GLY A 105 3.37 7.16 10.10
N ALA A 106 2.81 7.71 11.17
CA ALA A 106 2.01 8.92 11.17
C ALA A 106 2.29 9.78 12.41
N GLU A 107 2.11 11.08 12.27
CA GLU A 107 2.03 12.04 13.37
C GLU A 107 0.59 12.51 13.52
N PHE A 108 0.19 12.77 14.75
CA PHE A 108 -1.11 13.36 15.06
C PHE A 108 -0.92 14.80 15.58
N ASP A 109 -1.88 15.67 15.31
CA ASP A 109 -1.96 16.98 15.95
C ASP A 109 -2.56 16.89 17.36
N ASP A 110 -2.65 18.02 18.04
CA ASP A 110 -3.14 18.09 19.43
C ASP A 110 -4.65 17.74 19.55
N GLU A 111 -5.38 17.73 18.43
CA GLU A 111 -6.78 17.32 18.34
C GLU A 111 -6.94 15.82 18.03
N GLY A 112 -5.83 15.12 17.76
CA GLY A 112 -5.82 13.69 17.45
C GLY A 112 -6.01 13.37 15.96
N TYR A 113 -5.88 14.34 15.06
CA TYR A 113 -5.97 14.13 13.62
C TYR A 113 -4.60 13.94 12.96
N VAL A 114 -4.55 13.21 11.85
CA VAL A 114 -3.28 12.93 11.17
C VAL A 114 -2.68 14.23 10.61
N LYS A 115 -1.52 14.61 11.13
CA LYS A 115 -0.77 15.81 10.75
C LYS A 115 0.28 15.54 9.68
N ALA A 116 0.89 14.35 9.72
CA ALA A 116 1.93 13.94 8.78
C ALA A 116 1.98 12.41 8.64
N ILE A 117 2.54 11.94 7.54
CA ILE A 117 2.84 10.51 7.30
C ILE A 117 4.29 10.34 6.87
N TYR A 118 4.83 9.15 7.10
CA TYR A 118 6.15 8.72 6.66
C TYR A 118 5.99 7.66 5.58
N LEU A 119 6.49 7.91 4.38
CA LEU A 119 6.31 7.02 3.23
C LEU A 119 7.63 6.61 2.58
N ALA A 120 7.66 5.41 2.00
CA ALA A 120 8.70 4.99 1.07
C ALA A 120 8.12 4.94 -0.35
N ASP A 121 8.77 5.67 -1.25
CA ASP A 121 8.36 5.87 -2.63
C ASP A 121 9.26 5.02 -3.55
N ASN A 122 8.66 4.06 -4.27
CA ASN A 122 9.38 3.15 -5.15
C ASN A 122 9.93 3.85 -6.42
N ASN A 123 9.52 5.08 -6.70
CA ASN A 123 10.07 5.93 -7.76
C ASN A 123 11.11 6.94 -7.23
N ALA A 124 11.39 6.98 -5.93
CA ALA A 124 12.43 7.84 -5.39
C ALA A 124 13.77 7.40 -5.97
N LEU A 125 14.39 8.27 -6.77
CA LEU A 125 15.75 8.06 -7.27
C LEU A 125 16.64 7.70 -6.08
N GLN A 126 17.33 6.55 -6.16
CA GLN A 126 18.49 6.32 -5.33
C GLN A 126 19.46 7.47 -5.60
N SER A 127 19.50 8.44 -4.69
CA SER A 127 20.60 9.38 -4.68
C SER A 127 21.89 8.58 -4.59
N THR A 128 22.97 9.06 -5.19
CA THR A 128 24.32 8.48 -5.07
C THR A 128 24.86 8.39 -3.63
N LYS A 129 24.05 8.82 -2.66
CA LYS A 129 24.24 8.61 -1.23
C LYS A 129 23.28 7.52 -0.76
N PRO A 130 23.77 6.42 -0.16
CA PRO A 130 22.98 5.23 0.18
C PRO A 130 21.82 5.44 1.18
N TYR A 131 21.63 6.64 1.73
CA TYR A 131 20.69 6.89 2.83
C TYR A 131 19.72 8.06 2.64
N ASP A 132 19.78 8.82 1.54
CA ASP A 132 19.19 10.16 1.56
C ASP A 132 17.69 10.26 1.20
N LYS A 133 16.98 9.19 0.78
CA LYS A 133 15.53 9.29 0.41
C LYS A 133 14.66 8.04 0.63
N GLN A 134 15.03 7.10 1.50
CA GLN A 134 14.24 5.86 1.65
C GLN A 134 12.91 6.07 2.39
N LEU A 135 12.84 7.03 3.32
CA LEU A 135 11.63 7.41 4.04
C LEU A 135 11.45 8.93 4.00
N THR A 136 10.32 9.38 3.47
CA THR A 136 9.99 10.80 3.34
C THR A 136 8.80 11.15 4.21
N ARG A 137 8.93 12.22 4.99
CA ARG A 137 7.81 12.81 5.73
C ARG A 137 6.98 13.70 4.81
N ARG A 138 5.66 13.50 4.77
CA ARG A 138 4.68 14.35 4.07
C ARG A 138 3.72 14.95 5.07
N LEU A 139 3.44 16.25 4.94
CA LEU A 139 2.38 16.87 5.72
C LEU A 139 1.02 16.44 5.17
N ILE A 140 0.03 16.31 6.04
CA ILE A 140 -1.36 16.03 5.67
C ILE A 140 -2.16 17.33 5.70
N ARG A 141 -3.02 17.49 4.70
CA ARG A 141 -3.93 18.62 4.55
C ARG A 141 -5.32 18.11 4.22
N TYR A 142 -6.31 18.71 4.86
CA TYR A 142 -7.71 18.40 4.64
C TYR A 142 -8.37 19.56 3.90
N LYS A 143 -9.11 19.27 2.84
CA LYS A 143 -9.91 20.26 2.12
C LYS A 143 -11.36 19.80 2.05
N GLN A 144 -12.25 20.72 2.36
CA GLN A 144 -13.69 20.54 2.25
C GLN A 144 -14.18 21.27 1.00
N PHE A 145 -14.94 20.57 0.18
CA PHE A 145 -15.63 21.08 -1.00
C PHE A 145 -17.13 20.81 -0.84
N GLU A 146 -17.96 21.46 -1.66
CA GLU A 146 -19.39 21.21 -1.68
C GLU A 146 -19.66 19.74 -2.08
N GLY A 147 -20.22 18.96 -1.16
CA GLY A 147 -20.52 17.53 -1.37
C GLY A 147 -19.32 16.58 -1.33
N TYR A 148 -18.08 17.07 -1.09
CA TYR A 148 -16.89 16.22 -1.10
C TYR A 148 -15.79 16.70 -0.14
N ASN A 149 -15.25 15.77 0.66
CA ASN A 149 -14.11 16.02 1.55
C ASN A 149 -12.91 15.21 1.08
N ALA A 150 -11.74 15.85 1.03
CA ALA A 150 -10.51 15.23 0.53
C ALA A 150 -9.34 15.42 1.49
N THR A 151 -8.50 14.39 1.52
CA THR A 151 -7.20 14.42 2.19
C THR A 151 -6.10 14.52 1.14
N TYR A 152 -5.11 15.34 1.41
CA TYR A 152 -3.96 15.59 0.54
C TYR A 152 -2.66 15.37 1.33
N THR A 153 -1.64 14.90 0.61
CA THR A 153 -0.26 15.08 1.04
C THR A 153 0.26 16.42 0.52
N GLU A 154 1.10 17.08 1.31
CA GLU A 154 1.80 18.30 0.95
C GLU A 154 3.32 18.05 0.97
N MET A 155 3.98 18.53 -0.07
CA MET A 155 5.43 18.60 -0.19
C MET A 155 5.84 20.03 -0.49
N SER A 156 6.63 20.64 0.38
CA SER A 156 7.30 21.90 0.09
C SER A 156 8.67 21.62 -0.53
N ALA A 157 8.93 22.14 -1.73
CA ALA A 157 10.23 22.08 -2.38
C ALA A 157 10.59 23.47 -2.94
N PHE A 158 11.75 24.01 -2.56
CA PHE A 158 12.26 25.28 -3.09
C PHE A 158 11.27 26.46 -2.99
N GLY A 159 10.47 26.51 -1.92
CA GLY A 159 9.50 27.59 -1.70
C GLY A 159 8.19 27.46 -2.48
N THR A 160 7.94 26.32 -3.13
CA THR A 160 6.63 25.98 -3.71
C THR A 160 6.03 24.77 -3.00
N ASP A 161 4.74 24.88 -2.66
CA ASP A 161 3.98 23.78 -2.09
C ASP A 161 3.26 23.01 -3.19
N SER A 162 3.48 21.70 -3.22
CA SER A 162 2.77 20.76 -4.08
C SER A 162 1.82 19.90 -3.27
N TYR A 163 0.63 19.68 -3.81
CA TYR A 163 -0.44 18.93 -3.15
C TYR A 163 -0.84 17.74 -4.03
N SER A 164 -0.79 16.54 -3.46
CA SER A 164 -1.29 15.33 -4.12
C SER A 164 -2.45 14.78 -3.30
N GLN A 165 -3.61 14.61 -3.95
CA GLN A 165 -4.78 14.02 -3.31
C GLN A 165 -4.49 12.57 -2.95
N ILE A 166 -4.93 12.13 -1.77
CA ILE A 166 -4.94 10.72 -1.43
C ILE A 166 -6.25 10.13 -1.97
N SER A 167 -6.18 9.38 -3.06
CA SER A 167 -7.35 8.81 -3.71
C SER A 167 -7.83 7.53 -3.02
N SER A 168 -6.88 6.73 -2.51
CA SER A 168 -7.18 5.55 -1.74
C SER A 168 -6.03 5.13 -0.83
N VAL A 169 -6.33 4.23 0.10
CA VAL A 169 -5.34 3.50 0.89
C VAL A 169 -5.55 2.00 0.73
N VAL A 170 -4.45 1.25 0.73
CA VAL A 170 -4.43 -0.21 0.74
C VAL A 170 -4.09 -0.67 2.14
N ILE A 171 -4.98 -1.42 2.77
CA ILE A 171 -4.80 -1.91 4.15
C ILE A 171 -4.58 -3.41 4.10
N VAL A 172 -3.49 -3.89 4.72
CA VAL A 172 -3.11 -5.31 4.73
C VAL A 172 -3.15 -5.87 6.14
N ASP A 173 -4.04 -6.83 6.37
CA ASP A 173 -4.16 -7.55 7.64
C ASP A 173 -3.06 -8.63 7.78
N LEU A 174 -2.60 -8.88 9.02
CA LEU A 174 -1.61 -9.91 9.31
C LEU A 174 -2.14 -11.34 9.06
N GLY A 175 -3.46 -11.52 9.07
CA GLY A 175 -4.10 -12.81 8.83
C GLY A 175 -3.86 -13.84 9.94
N THR A 176 -3.46 -13.42 11.14
CA THR A 176 -3.08 -14.30 12.28
C THR A 176 -4.15 -15.33 12.61
N LYS A 177 -5.44 -14.95 12.59
CA LYS A 177 -6.52 -15.90 12.87
C LYS A 177 -6.54 -17.09 11.89
N TYR A 178 -6.20 -16.85 10.61
CA TYR A 178 -6.24 -17.90 9.59
C TYR A 178 -5.10 -18.89 9.80
N TRP A 179 -3.93 -18.40 10.22
CA TRP A 179 -2.82 -19.25 10.64
C TRP A 179 -3.20 -20.09 11.86
N ASP A 180 -3.80 -19.47 12.88
CA ASP A 180 -4.23 -20.19 14.08
C ASP A 180 -5.24 -21.31 13.74
N ASP A 181 -6.22 -21.01 12.90
CA ASP A 181 -7.22 -21.99 12.46
C ASP A 181 -6.58 -23.12 11.63
N TYR A 182 -5.65 -22.79 10.74
CA TYR A 182 -4.92 -23.76 9.93
C TYR A 182 -4.12 -24.74 10.80
N PHE A 183 -3.35 -24.25 11.77
CA PHE A 183 -2.55 -25.11 12.64
C PHE A 183 -3.41 -25.95 13.60
N LYS A 184 -4.49 -25.40 14.16
CA LYS A 184 -5.45 -26.18 14.96
C LYS A 184 -6.05 -27.33 14.17
N ASN A 185 -6.40 -27.10 12.90
CA ASN A 185 -6.95 -28.15 12.04
C ASN A 185 -5.92 -29.24 11.73
N ILE A 186 -4.63 -28.92 11.61
CA ILE A 186 -3.57 -29.92 11.44
C ILE A 186 -3.42 -30.78 12.72
N GLU A 187 -3.45 -30.14 13.89
CA GLU A 187 -3.29 -30.85 15.17
C GLU A 187 -4.46 -31.80 15.46
N ASN A 188 -5.69 -31.38 15.16
CA ASN A 188 -6.89 -32.20 15.37
C ASN A 188 -7.03 -33.37 14.39
N ASN A 189 -6.24 -33.39 13.31
CA ASN A 189 -6.24 -34.44 12.28
C ASN A 189 -5.02 -35.39 12.39
N LYS A 190 -4.24 -35.29 13.47
CA LYS A 190 -3.19 -36.25 13.84
C LYS A 190 -3.69 -37.22 14.91
#